data_AF-A0A2N6NYT1-F1
#
_entry.id   AF-A0A2N6NYT1-F1
#
_cell.length_a   1.000
_cell.length_b   1.000
_cell.length_c   1.000
_cell.angle_alpha   90.00
_cell.angle_beta   90.00
_cell.angle_gamma   90.00
#
_symmetry.space_group_name_H-M   'P 1'
#
loop_
_entity.id
_entity.type
_entity.pdbx_description
1 polymer ?
#
loop_
_entity_poly.entity_id
_entity_poly.type
_entity_poly.pdbx_seq_one_letter_code
_entity_poly.pdbx_strand_id
1 'polypeptide(L)'
;MSAFAVVSMRRTPGQCLQRTTAGLPSVHIAPGSSSARFRAVASLPSPRQRYQSTKGGDGSQNNTPQQNKPQKVTFRQFAGRALGAGLRNLTFALSPKGIKQAYKDSPGSTSFAVIMLLITAGISAVALRRFYNHFYNNKLSRYPEPVANTLRQAIYYSNYAPDPERALKFYKKAMQQCAEIGLDPFSDEVLGIRIQVSAWLQQLENYTSSGEVLESVLADCKKWVDVMEKSVKEGQVDKNGHYIDSSNLADVKEPSGEAVETATNSASSAKDEEAEAPRETLWRKRERLLATSVKTAVALGELYADEHVLKPEKATEHFVWAVETTLKEFKRRRTEGKQPGEETWLTPNEVGGAMESLGRDYERKSQFHLAIPLFFQALRLCEVPCHRAVVMNNLAASFAQIPASFLTGALSEGLKDIESTEMPKTRSECLEAAENWAKNAYMHGNDVKGDERTAECDEACAVALCNWADVAAMLGKSGVARKKYEQSIELSNKLEFTDGAKQAADGLKRLDKTSN
;
A
#
# COMPACT_ATOMS: atom_id res chain seq x y z
N MET A 1 -18.30 6.62 0.23
CA MET A 1 -18.83 5.73 -0.83
C MET A 1 -18.38 6.30 -2.16
N SER A 2 -17.41 5.64 -2.78
CA SER A 2 -16.64 6.17 -3.90
C SER A 2 -16.98 5.39 -5.16
N ALA A 3 -17.51 6.05 -6.18
CA ALA A 3 -17.67 5.47 -7.50
C ALA A 3 -16.31 5.54 -8.22
N PHE A 4 -15.73 4.40 -8.55
CA PHE A 4 -14.49 4.31 -9.31
C PHE A 4 -14.80 4.08 -10.79
N ALA A 5 -14.17 4.86 -11.67
CA ALA A 5 -14.12 4.59 -13.10
C ALA A 5 -12.75 3.99 -13.42
N VAL A 6 -12.72 2.72 -13.82
CA VAL A 6 -11.50 2.06 -14.30
C VAL A 6 -11.45 2.19 -15.82
N VAL A 7 -10.49 2.96 -16.34
CA VAL A 7 -10.12 2.96 -17.75
C VAL A 7 -8.88 2.08 -17.87
N SER A 8 -9.03 0.87 -18.39
CA SER A 8 -7.88 0.01 -18.72
C SER A 8 -7.55 0.12 -20.21
N MET A 9 -6.30 0.43 -20.52
CA MET A 9 -5.72 0.18 -21.84
C MET A 9 -4.58 -0.82 -21.65
N ARG A 10 -4.87 -2.12 -21.85
CA ARG A 10 -3.81 -3.13 -21.96
C ARG A 10 -3.15 -3.02 -23.33
N ARG A 11 -1.82 -2.91 -23.35
CA ARG A 11 -1.01 -3.29 -24.50
C ARG A 11 -0.70 -4.78 -24.38
N THR A 12 -1.08 -5.57 -25.37
CA THR A 12 -0.63 -6.96 -25.52
C THR A 12 0.74 -6.98 -26.23
N PRO A 13 1.75 -7.74 -25.75
CA PRO A 13 2.94 -8.00 -26.54
C PRO A 13 2.62 -9.07 -27.58
N GLY A 14 2.96 -8.79 -28.83
CA GLY A 14 2.89 -9.76 -29.92
C GLY A 14 3.79 -9.29 -31.05
N GLN A 15 4.93 -9.98 -31.24
CA GLN A 15 5.72 -9.85 -32.45
C GLN A 15 5.18 -10.79 -33.53
N CYS A 16 5.31 -10.31 -34.77
CA CYS A 16 5.13 -10.98 -36.07
C CYS A 16 3.71 -11.11 -36.63
N LEU A 17 3.40 -10.12 -37.49
CA LEU A 17 2.60 -10.18 -38.72
C LEU A 17 1.17 -10.73 -38.61
N GLN A 18 0.29 -9.96 -37.98
CA GLN A 18 -1.08 -9.72 -38.46
C GLN A 18 -1.61 -8.42 -37.80
N ARG A 19 -1.91 -7.39 -38.60
CA ARG A 19 -2.45 -6.12 -38.11
C ARG A 19 -3.93 -6.31 -37.74
N THR A 20 -4.23 -6.38 -36.45
CA THR A 20 -5.61 -6.30 -35.93
C THR A 20 -6.12 -4.85 -36.01
N THR A 21 -7.21 -4.65 -36.74
CA THR A 21 -7.92 -3.37 -36.90
C THR A 21 -9.22 -3.38 -36.10
N ALA A 22 -9.13 -3.35 -34.77
CA ALA A 22 -10.23 -2.97 -33.87
C ALA A 22 -9.72 -2.88 -32.42
N GLY A 23 -9.92 -1.73 -31.76
CA GLY A 23 -9.81 -1.59 -30.32
C GLY A 23 -11.19 -1.32 -29.74
N LEU A 24 -11.62 -2.11 -28.77
CA LEU A 24 -12.91 -1.95 -28.08
C LEU A 24 -12.69 -1.25 -26.74
N PRO A 25 -13.07 0.02 -26.57
CA PRO A 25 -13.18 0.62 -25.26
C PRO A 25 -14.51 0.21 -24.62
N SER A 26 -14.47 -0.43 -23.45
CA SER A 26 -15.64 -0.67 -22.59
C SER A 26 -15.52 0.17 -21.33
N VAL A 27 -16.56 0.95 -21.01
CA VAL A 27 -16.64 1.73 -19.78
C VAL A 27 -17.73 1.12 -18.90
N HIS A 28 -17.38 0.74 -17.69
CA HIS A 28 -18.29 0.25 -16.67
C HIS A 28 -18.46 1.30 -15.59
N ILE A 29 -19.72 1.67 -15.29
CA ILE A 29 -20.07 2.57 -14.20
C ILE A 29 -21.13 1.85 -13.36
N ALA A 30 -20.89 1.74 -12.05
CA ALA A 30 -21.81 1.08 -11.12
C ALA A 30 -22.22 2.05 -10.00
N PRO A 31 -23.49 2.50 -9.96
CA PRO A 31 -24.15 2.94 -8.75
C PRO A 31 -24.93 1.77 -8.12
N GLY A 32 -24.98 1.75 -6.78
CA GLY A 32 -25.31 0.60 -5.94
C GLY A 32 -26.72 -0.03 -6.01
N SER A 33 -27.42 0.01 -7.15
CA SER A 33 -28.61 -0.83 -7.36
C SER A 33 -29.03 -1.06 -8.82
N SER A 34 -28.32 -0.55 -9.83
CA SER A 34 -28.62 -0.88 -11.24
C SER A 34 -27.40 -0.74 -12.16
N SER A 35 -27.18 -1.75 -13.02
CA SER A 35 -26.07 -1.74 -13.99
C SER A 35 -26.57 -1.32 -15.37
N ALA A 36 -25.97 -0.27 -15.95
CA ALA A 36 -26.15 0.09 -17.35
C ALA A 36 -24.84 -0.16 -18.11
N ARG A 37 -24.91 -0.88 -19.23
CA ARG A 37 -23.75 -1.16 -20.11
C ARG A 37 -23.88 -0.32 -21.38
N PHE A 38 -22.92 0.56 -21.62
CA PHE A 38 -22.81 1.28 -22.90
C PHE A 38 -21.69 0.66 -23.74
N ARG A 39 -22.04 0.19 -24.94
CA ARG A 39 -21.10 -0.39 -25.90
C ARG A 39 -21.10 0.49 -27.15
N ALA A 40 -19.99 1.18 -27.40
CA ALA A 40 -19.81 1.94 -28.64
C ALA A 40 -18.89 1.15 -29.56
N VAL A 41 -19.40 0.73 -30.72
CA VAL A 41 -18.61 0.09 -31.78
C VAL A 41 -18.23 1.17 -32.78
N ALA A 42 -16.96 1.55 -32.83
CA ALA A 42 -16.43 2.42 -33.88
C ALA A 42 -15.85 1.55 -35.00
N SER A 43 -16.52 1.51 -36.15
CA SER A 43 -16.00 0.86 -37.36
C SER A 43 -15.01 1.78 -38.08
N LEU A 44 -13.76 1.35 -38.22
CA LEU A 44 -12.79 2.00 -39.11
C LEU A 44 -12.97 1.49 -40.56
N PRO A 45 -12.80 2.32 -41.60
CA PRO A 45 -12.94 1.88 -42.98
C PRO A 45 -11.82 0.92 -43.39
N SER A 46 -12.17 -0.14 -44.13
CA SER A 46 -11.24 -1.14 -44.66
C SER A 46 -10.19 -0.56 -45.63
N PRO A 47 -8.93 -1.02 -45.62
CA PRO A 47 -7.98 -0.67 -46.66
C PRO A 47 -8.29 -1.47 -47.94
N ARG A 48 -8.73 -0.81 -49.01
CA ARG A 48 -8.81 -1.43 -50.34
C ARG A 48 -7.40 -1.72 -50.86
N GLN A 49 -7.00 -3.00 -50.89
CA GLN A 49 -5.91 -3.47 -51.73
C GLN A 49 -6.32 -3.31 -53.21
N ARG A 50 -5.56 -2.50 -53.96
CA ARG A 50 -5.75 -2.35 -55.41
C ARG A 50 -4.73 -3.24 -56.11
N TYR A 51 -5.20 -4.33 -56.71
CA TYR A 51 -4.45 -5.09 -57.71
C TYR A 51 -4.19 -4.22 -58.94
N GLN A 52 -2.94 -4.18 -59.39
CA GLN A 52 -2.56 -3.65 -60.70
C GLN A 52 -2.84 -4.72 -61.76
N SER A 53 -3.53 -4.34 -62.83
CA SER A 53 -3.56 -5.08 -64.08
C SER A 53 -3.14 -4.14 -65.20
N THR A 54 -2.12 -4.56 -65.94
CA THR A 54 -1.63 -3.97 -67.18
C THR A 54 -2.44 -4.54 -68.36
N LYS A 55 -2.91 -3.66 -69.25
CA LYS A 55 -2.94 -3.85 -70.71
C LYS A 55 -3.45 -2.58 -71.41
N GLY A 56 -2.73 -2.19 -72.48
CA GLY A 56 -3.07 -1.07 -73.35
C GLY A 56 -3.98 -1.45 -74.51
N GLY A 57 -4.46 -0.44 -75.23
CA GLY A 57 -5.23 -0.57 -76.46
C GLY A 57 -5.96 0.73 -76.84
N ASP A 58 -5.42 1.36 -77.86
CA ASP A 58 -5.76 2.55 -78.65
C ASP A 58 -7.23 2.99 -78.88
N GLY A 59 -7.42 4.28 -79.20
CA GLY A 59 -8.43 4.71 -80.19
C GLY A 59 -9.53 5.74 -79.83
N SER A 60 -9.24 7.02 -80.12
CA SER A 60 -10.16 8.06 -80.65
C SER A 60 -10.93 9.03 -79.73
N GLN A 61 -11.03 10.27 -80.26
CA GLN A 61 -11.22 11.57 -79.63
C GLN A 61 -12.69 11.99 -79.43
N ASN A 62 -12.97 12.83 -78.42
CA ASN A 62 -13.58 14.17 -78.60
C ASN A 62 -13.75 14.99 -77.28
N ASN A 63 -13.08 16.15 -77.26
CA ASN A 63 -13.34 17.47 -76.64
C ASN A 63 -14.15 17.63 -75.34
N THR A 64 -13.50 18.11 -74.25
CA THR A 64 -13.86 19.35 -73.46
C THR A 64 -12.82 19.64 -72.32
N PRO A 65 -12.78 20.84 -71.69
CA PRO A 65 -11.55 21.55 -71.34
C PRO A 65 -10.93 21.19 -69.98
N GLN A 66 -9.62 21.42 -69.86
CA GLN A 66 -8.88 21.40 -68.59
C GLN A 66 -9.43 22.44 -67.60
N GLN A 67 -9.74 22.04 -66.35
CA GLN A 67 -9.17 22.73 -65.19
C GLN A 67 -9.37 22.01 -63.83
N ASN A 68 -8.26 22.00 -63.10
CA ASN A 68 -8.05 21.89 -61.65
C ASN A 68 -8.29 20.55 -60.93
N LYS A 69 -7.17 19.85 -60.68
CA LYS A 69 -7.04 18.77 -59.69
C LYS A 69 -7.37 19.31 -58.28
N PRO A 70 -8.20 18.63 -57.48
CA PRO A 70 -8.46 19.03 -56.11
C PRO A 70 -7.22 18.82 -55.24
N GLN A 71 -6.74 19.89 -54.59
CA GLN A 71 -5.70 19.83 -53.57
C GLN A 71 -6.19 18.97 -52.38
N LYS A 72 -5.39 17.97 -52.00
CA LYS A 72 -5.63 17.13 -50.82
C LYS A 72 -5.31 17.94 -49.56
N VAL A 73 -6.32 18.44 -48.85
CA VAL A 73 -6.16 19.05 -47.53
C VAL A 73 -5.96 17.98 -46.45
N THR A 74 -4.90 18.11 -45.65
CA THR A 74 -4.53 17.18 -44.58
C THR A 74 -5.48 17.29 -43.38
N PHE A 75 -5.74 16.19 -42.67
CA PHE A 75 -6.67 16.12 -41.51
C PHE A 75 -6.44 17.20 -40.45
N ARG A 76 -5.19 17.60 -40.16
CA ARG A 76 -4.88 18.72 -39.24
C ARG A 76 -5.38 20.07 -39.74
N GLN A 77 -5.33 20.34 -41.04
CA GLN A 77 -5.87 21.57 -41.63
C GLN A 77 -7.39 21.54 -41.70
N PHE A 78 -7.99 20.37 -41.92
CA PHE A 78 -9.44 20.20 -41.86
C PHE A 78 -9.98 20.35 -40.43
N ALA A 79 -9.35 19.68 -39.44
CA ALA A 79 -9.71 19.79 -38.02
C ALA A 79 -9.46 21.20 -37.48
N GLY A 80 -8.35 21.85 -37.84
CA GLY A 80 -8.08 23.24 -37.49
C GLY A 80 -9.09 24.23 -38.10
N ARG A 81 -9.53 24.00 -39.35
CA ARG A 81 -10.57 24.81 -39.99
C ARG A 81 -11.97 24.51 -39.46
N ALA A 82 -12.28 23.26 -39.12
CA ALA A 82 -13.57 22.84 -38.57
C ALA A 82 -13.74 23.30 -37.11
N LEU A 83 -12.71 23.18 -36.27
CA LEU A 83 -12.70 23.74 -34.92
C LEU A 83 -12.66 25.27 -34.95
N GLY A 84 -11.90 25.86 -35.88
CA GLY A 84 -11.88 27.32 -36.07
C GLY A 84 -13.23 27.87 -36.54
N ALA A 85 -13.95 27.18 -37.43
CA ALA A 85 -15.30 27.56 -37.87
C ALA A 85 -16.34 27.34 -36.76
N GLY A 86 -16.24 26.23 -36.00
CA GLY A 86 -17.10 25.97 -34.84
C GLY A 86 -16.94 27.01 -33.73
N LEU A 87 -15.69 27.37 -33.38
CA LEU A 87 -15.38 28.41 -32.40
C LEU A 87 -15.76 29.81 -32.89
N ARG A 88 -15.61 30.12 -34.19
CA ARG A 88 -16.05 31.41 -34.78
C ARG A 88 -17.57 31.57 -34.78
N ASN A 89 -18.30 30.50 -35.05
CA ASN A 89 -19.76 30.51 -34.98
C ASN A 89 -20.25 30.64 -33.53
N LEU A 90 -19.56 30.00 -32.57
CA LEU A 90 -19.81 30.17 -31.14
C LEU A 90 -19.48 31.59 -30.65
N THR A 91 -18.34 32.17 -31.04
CA THR A 91 -17.98 33.53 -30.64
C THR A 91 -18.87 34.60 -31.27
N PHE A 92 -19.36 34.39 -32.51
CA PHE A 92 -20.36 35.26 -33.11
C PHE A 92 -21.72 35.14 -32.42
N ALA A 93 -22.18 33.91 -32.13
CA ALA A 93 -23.43 33.63 -31.43
C ALA A 93 -23.43 34.14 -29.97
N LEU A 94 -22.27 34.15 -29.31
CA LEU A 94 -22.06 34.74 -27.99
C LEU A 94 -21.71 36.24 -28.04
N SER A 95 -21.58 36.84 -29.24
CA SER A 95 -21.29 38.26 -29.37
C SER A 95 -22.56 39.11 -29.10
N PRO A 96 -22.41 40.36 -28.63
CA PRO A 96 -23.55 41.25 -28.39
C PRO A 96 -24.45 41.44 -29.62
N LYS A 97 -23.87 41.38 -30.83
CA LYS A 97 -24.59 41.51 -32.10
C LYS A 97 -25.34 40.23 -32.48
N GLY A 98 -24.78 39.06 -32.20
CA GLY A 98 -25.41 37.76 -32.47
C GLY A 98 -26.57 37.47 -31.53
N ILE A 99 -26.42 37.78 -30.25
CA ILE A 99 -27.48 37.67 -29.23
C ILE A 99 -28.63 38.64 -29.57
N LYS A 100 -28.31 39.88 -29.97
CA LYS A 100 -29.31 40.88 -30.37
C LYS A 100 -30.08 40.47 -31.64
N GLN A 101 -29.44 39.77 -32.58
CA GLN A 101 -30.11 39.26 -33.77
C GLN A 101 -31.01 38.05 -33.43
N ALA A 102 -30.49 37.08 -32.67
CA ALA A 102 -31.27 35.92 -32.25
C ALA A 102 -32.49 36.30 -31.39
N TYR A 103 -32.37 37.33 -30.55
CA TYR A 103 -33.48 37.86 -29.75
C TYR A 103 -34.58 38.52 -30.59
N LYS A 104 -34.21 39.14 -31.72
CA LYS A 104 -35.17 39.69 -32.68
C LYS A 104 -35.91 38.59 -33.43
N ASP A 105 -35.22 37.51 -33.80
CA ASP A 105 -35.78 36.44 -34.61
C ASP A 105 -36.69 35.51 -33.77
N SER A 106 -36.33 35.26 -32.50
CA SER A 106 -37.15 34.46 -31.57
C SER A 106 -36.94 34.91 -30.10
N PRO A 107 -37.71 35.89 -29.61
CA PRO A 107 -37.50 36.47 -28.27
C PRO A 107 -37.72 35.45 -27.14
N GLY A 108 -38.72 34.58 -27.26
CA GLY A 108 -39.01 33.55 -26.24
C GLY A 108 -37.96 32.45 -26.14
N SER A 109 -37.52 31.91 -27.28
CA SER A 109 -36.54 30.81 -27.32
C SER A 109 -35.16 31.26 -26.84
N THR A 110 -34.75 32.49 -27.19
CA THR A 110 -33.46 33.03 -26.77
C THR A 110 -33.43 33.41 -25.31
N SER A 111 -34.49 34.02 -24.76
CA SER A 111 -34.62 34.24 -23.32
C SER A 111 -34.54 32.93 -22.54
N PHE A 112 -35.23 31.88 -22.98
CA PHE A 112 -35.19 30.56 -22.33
C PHE A 112 -33.78 29.94 -22.37
N ALA A 113 -33.08 30.00 -23.51
CA ALA A 113 -31.73 29.47 -23.66
C ALA A 113 -30.71 30.20 -22.76
N VAL A 114 -30.80 31.53 -22.65
CA VAL A 114 -29.92 32.33 -21.76
C VAL A 114 -30.19 31.99 -20.30
N ILE A 115 -31.46 31.86 -19.89
CA ILE A 115 -31.82 31.44 -18.53
C ILE A 115 -31.27 30.05 -18.22
N MET A 116 -31.40 29.09 -19.13
CA MET A 116 -30.85 27.74 -18.95
C MET A 116 -29.32 27.71 -18.89
N LEU A 117 -28.64 28.58 -19.64
CA LEU A 117 -27.18 28.71 -19.58
C LEU A 117 -26.74 29.27 -18.22
N LEU A 118 -27.44 30.27 -17.69
CA LEU A 118 -27.17 30.83 -16.36
C LEU A 118 -27.44 29.80 -15.24
N ILE A 119 -28.53 29.03 -15.35
CA ILE A 119 -28.83 27.95 -14.41
C ILE A 119 -27.76 26.86 -14.45
N THR A 120 -27.37 26.40 -15.64
CA THR A 120 -26.32 25.37 -15.78
C THR A 120 -24.97 25.88 -15.31
N ALA A 121 -24.61 27.14 -15.58
CA ALA A 121 -23.40 27.77 -15.03
C ALA A 121 -23.46 27.88 -13.50
N GLY A 122 -24.61 28.25 -12.93
CA GLY A 122 -24.82 28.30 -11.48
C GLY A 122 -24.68 26.93 -10.82
N ILE A 123 -25.33 25.90 -11.39
CA ILE A 123 -25.20 24.51 -10.93
C ILE A 123 -23.75 24.03 -11.04
N SER A 124 -23.07 24.36 -12.14
CA SER A 124 -21.65 23.99 -12.34
C SER A 124 -20.75 24.65 -11.30
N ALA A 125 -20.95 25.93 -11.00
CA ALA A 125 -20.21 26.64 -9.96
C ALA A 125 -20.47 26.06 -8.56
N VAL A 126 -21.73 25.72 -8.25
CA VAL A 126 -22.08 25.06 -6.99
C VAL A 126 -21.48 23.66 -6.90
N ALA A 127 -21.51 22.88 -7.99
CA ALA A 127 -20.92 21.56 -8.07
C ALA A 127 -19.39 21.61 -7.90
N LEU A 128 -18.71 22.55 -8.57
CA LEU A 128 -17.28 22.82 -8.39
C LEU A 128 -16.97 23.20 -6.95
N ARG A 129 -17.72 24.14 -6.35
CA ARG A 129 -17.52 24.54 -4.96
C ARG A 129 -17.75 23.39 -3.99
N ARG A 130 -18.78 22.57 -4.21
CA ARG A 130 -19.04 21.36 -3.40
C ARG A 130 -17.94 20.32 -3.57
N PHE A 131 -17.44 20.13 -4.79
CA PHE A 131 -16.32 19.24 -5.08
C PHE A 131 -15.04 19.70 -4.37
N TYR A 132 -14.68 20.99 -4.48
CA TYR A 132 -13.55 21.59 -3.76
C TYR A 132 -13.75 21.46 -2.25
N ASN A 133 -14.88 21.91 -1.69
CA ASN A 133 -15.13 21.80 -0.25
C ASN A 133 -15.15 20.35 0.25
N HIS A 134 -15.52 19.38 -0.59
CA HIS A 134 -15.44 17.96 -0.25
C HIS A 134 -13.99 17.48 -0.25
N PHE A 135 -13.23 17.73 -1.33
CA PHE A 135 -11.84 17.28 -1.46
C PHE A 135 -10.87 17.91 -0.44
N TYR A 136 -11.13 19.16 -0.05
CA TYR A 136 -10.31 19.91 0.90
C TYR A 136 -10.92 19.97 2.31
N ASN A 137 -11.90 19.13 2.60
CA ASN A 137 -12.46 19.04 3.96
C ASN A 137 -11.40 18.47 4.91
N ASN A 138 -11.32 18.98 6.15
CA ASN A 138 -10.37 18.52 7.19
C ASN A 138 -10.53 17.03 7.52
N LYS A 139 -11.70 16.45 7.23
CA LYS A 139 -11.96 15.00 7.33
C LYS A 139 -11.20 14.16 6.28
N LEU A 140 -10.76 14.78 5.18
CA LEU A 140 -10.08 14.14 4.04
C LEU A 140 -8.63 14.60 3.89
N SER A 141 -8.28 15.83 4.29
CA SER A 141 -6.89 16.28 4.44
C SER A 141 -6.58 16.64 5.89
N ARG A 142 -5.86 15.76 6.59
CA ARG A 142 -5.35 15.99 7.96
C ARG A 142 -4.28 17.09 8.04
N TYR A 143 -3.72 17.49 6.90
CA TYR A 143 -2.69 18.52 6.81
C TYR A 143 -3.30 19.90 6.60
N PRO A 144 -2.80 20.95 7.29
CA PRO A 144 -3.11 22.33 6.96
C PRO A 144 -2.82 22.65 5.49
N GLU A 145 -3.62 23.53 4.90
CA GLU A 145 -3.55 23.89 3.48
C GLU A 145 -2.13 24.14 2.92
N PRO A 146 -1.25 24.96 3.57
CA PRO A 146 0.10 25.19 3.06
C PRO A 146 0.95 23.91 2.97
N VAL A 147 0.87 23.03 3.96
CA VAL A 147 1.60 21.76 3.99
C VAL A 147 1.01 20.81 2.96
N ALA A 148 -0.32 20.69 2.91
CA ALA A 148 -1.03 19.83 1.98
C ALA A 148 -0.69 20.17 0.51
N ASN A 149 -0.64 21.45 0.16
CA ASN A 149 -0.29 21.90 -1.19
C ASN A 149 1.14 21.51 -1.57
N THR A 150 2.10 21.70 -0.67
CA THR A 150 3.50 21.30 -0.90
C THR A 150 3.66 19.79 -0.98
N LEU A 151 2.99 19.01 -0.12
CA LEU A 151 3.02 17.55 -0.16
C LEU A 151 2.43 16.99 -1.45
N ARG A 152 1.33 17.58 -1.97
CA ARG A 152 0.78 17.18 -3.28
C ARG A 152 1.81 17.35 -4.40
N GLN A 153 2.59 18.44 -4.36
CA GLN A 153 3.67 18.66 -5.32
C GLN A 153 4.80 17.62 -5.15
N ALA A 154 5.20 17.32 -3.91
CA ALA A 154 6.18 16.27 -3.65
C ALA A 154 5.75 14.91 -4.21
N ILE A 155 4.50 14.51 -3.95
CA ILE A 155 3.93 13.25 -4.45
C ILE A 155 3.77 13.25 -5.97
N TYR A 156 3.46 14.40 -6.57
CA TYR A 156 3.38 14.54 -8.02
C TYR A 156 4.75 14.24 -8.68
N TYR A 157 5.81 14.84 -8.14
CA TYR A 157 7.17 14.63 -8.64
C TYR A 157 7.81 13.31 -8.18
N SER A 158 7.22 12.59 -7.22
CA SER A 158 7.64 11.23 -6.89
C SER A 158 7.01 10.19 -7.82
N ASN A 159 5.70 10.30 -8.10
CA ASN A 159 4.93 9.20 -8.71
C ASN A 159 4.50 9.45 -10.16
N TYR A 160 4.21 10.71 -10.55
CA TYR A 160 3.57 11.01 -11.84
C TYR A 160 4.53 11.60 -12.86
N ALA A 161 5.37 12.53 -12.43
CA ALA A 161 6.43 13.12 -13.24
C ALA A 161 7.75 13.01 -12.47
N PRO A 162 8.37 11.80 -12.43
CA PRO A 162 9.51 11.51 -11.57
C PRO A 162 10.66 12.51 -11.76
N ASP A 163 10.90 13.30 -10.72
CA ASP A 163 11.99 14.28 -10.62
C ASP A 163 12.51 14.26 -9.17
N PRO A 164 13.54 13.46 -8.87
CA PRO A 164 13.97 13.23 -7.51
C PRO A 164 14.44 14.48 -6.77
N GLU A 165 15.12 15.40 -7.46
CA GLU A 165 15.61 16.64 -6.88
C GLU A 165 14.46 17.57 -6.48
N ARG A 166 13.47 17.72 -7.37
CA ARG A 166 12.29 18.53 -7.07
C ARG A 166 11.42 17.89 -5.99
N ALA A 167 11.20 16.58 -6.05
CA ALA A 167 10.45 15.86 -5.03
C ALA A 167 11.08 16.05 -3.64
N LEU A 168 12.40 15.85 -3.51
CA LEU A 168 13.12 16.05 -2.24
C LEU A 168 13.01 17.51 -1.75
N LYS A 169 13.12 18.48 -2.65
CA LYS A 169 12.93 19.90 -2.32
C LYS A 169 11.54 20.16 -1.73
N PHE A 170 10.49 19.60 -2.32
CA PHE A 170 9.14 19.76 -1.80
C PHE A 170 8.91 19.01 -0.49
N TYR A 171 9.46 17.81 -0.31
CA TYR A 171 9.40 17.10 0.96
C TYR A 171 10.08 17.88 2.09
N LYS A 172 11.29 18.43 1.86
CA LYS A 172 11.99 19.29 2.84
C LYS A 172 11.17 20.53 3.17
N LYS A 173 10.60 21.18 2.15
CA LYS A 173 9.74 22.35 2.35
C LYS A 173 8.49 22.01 3.16
N ALA A 174 7.86 20.85 2.92
CA ALA A 174 6.70 20.42 3.69
C ALA A 174 7.06 20.23 5.17
N MET A 175 8.20 19.59 5.47
CA MET A 175 8.68 19.43 6.85
C MET A 175 8.98 20.77 7.53
N GLN A 176 9.56 21.73 6.80
CA GLN A 176 9.77 23.08 7.32
C GLN A 176 8.43 23.78 7.63
N GLN A 177 7.44 23.67 6.74
CA GLN A 177 6.12 24.24 6.96
C GLN A 177 5.41 23.59 8.16
N CYS A 178 5.59 22.28 8.38
CA CYS A 178 5.09 21.63 9.59
C CYS A 178 5.66 22.28 10.86
N ALA A 179 6.96 22.55 10.88
CA ALA A 179 7.63 23.21 12.01
C ALA A 179 7.17 24.68 12.19
N GLU A 180 7.03 25.44 11.09
CA GLU A 180 6.58 26.84 11.12
C GLU A 180 5.15 27.00 11.65
N ILE A 181 4.27 26.04 11.32
CA ILE A 181 2.87 26.03 11.77
C ILE A 181 2.76 25.49 13.21
N GLY A 182 3.83 24.89 13.74
CA GLY A 182 3.83 24.30 15.08
C GLY A 182 3.06 22.97 15.15
N LEU A 183 3.02 22.20 14.06
CA LEU A 183 2.52 20.82 14.13
C LEU A 183 3.43 20.01 15.07
N ASP A 184 2.82 19.19 15.92
CA ASP A 184 3.56 18.31 16.81
C ASP A 184 4.49 17.39 15.99
N PRO A 185 5.81 17.41 16.23
CA PRO A 185 6.76 16.53 15.52
C PRO A 185 6.44 15.04 15.66
N PHE A 186 5.70 14.69 16.71
CA PHE A 186 5.26 13.34 17.04
C PHE A 186 3.82 13.05 16.61
N SER A 187 3.18 13.94 15.85
CA SER A 187 1.87 13.66 15.23
C SER A 187 2.00 12.59 14.14
N ASP A 188 0.90 11.89 13.87
CA ASP A 188 0.86 10.86 12.82
C ASP A 188 1.14 11.46 11.43
N GLU A 189 0.74 12.70 11.24
CA GLU A 189 0.97 13.49 10.04
C GLU A 189 2.47 13.69 9.80
N VAL A 190 3.20 14.21 10.80
CA VAL A 190 4.62 14.54 10.63
C VAL A 190 5.47 13.27 10.55
N LEU A 191 5.22 12.28 11.40
CA LEU A 191 5.92 10.99 11.33
C LEU A 191 5.60 10.25 10.03
N GLY A 192 4.35 10.33 9.57
CA GLY A 192 3.91 9.75 8.30
C GLY A 192 4.66 10.32 7.10
N ILE A 193 4.91 11.63 7.04
CA ILE A 193 5.75 12.23 5.98
C ILE A 193 7.16 11.63 6.02
N ARG A 194 7.79 11.51 7.18
CA ARG A 194 9.16 10.97 7.30
C ARG A 194 9.24 9.51 6.85
N ILE A 195 8.30 8.68 7.29
CA ILE A 195 8.21 7.27 6.89
C ILE A 195 7.97 7.16 5.38
N GLN A 196 7.08 7.99 4.81
CA GLN A 196 6.84 8.02 3.37
C GLN A 196 8.08 8.44 2.58
N VAL A 197 8.83 9.43 3.06
CA VAL A 197 10.10 9.86 2.44
C VAL A 197 11.11 8.73 2.46
N SER A 198 11.25 8.00 3.56
CA SER A 198 12.10 6.80 3.61
C SER A 198 11.66 5.76 2.56
N ALA A 199 10.38 5.42 2.50
CA ALA A 199 9.88 4.46 1.52
C ALA A 199 10.15 4.90 0.06
N TRP A 200 9.97 6.19 -0.22
CA TRP A 200 10.31 6.75 -1.52
C TRP A 200 11.82 6.72 -1.83
N LEU A 201 12.68 6.96 -0.84
CA LEU A 201 14.14 6.83 -1.01
C LEU A 201 14.56 5.39 -1.33
N GLN A 202 13.88 4.39 -0.76
CA GLN A 202 14.11 2.98 -1.10
C GLN A 202 13.74 2.67 -2.55
N GLN A 203 12.66 3.27 -3.07
CA GLN A 203 12.29 3.14 -4.49
C GLN A 203 13.33 3.75 -5.44
N LEU A 204 14.13 4.71 -4.96
CA LEU A 204 15.26 5.28 -5.68
C LEU A 204 16.57 4.51 -5.44
N GLU A 205 16.52 3.36 -4.77
CA GLU A 205 17.67 2.55 -4.35
C GLU A 205 18.65 3.31 -3.43
N ASN A 206 18.20 4.42 -2.83
CA ASN A 206 18.97 5.18 -1.84
C ASN A 206 18.70 4.64 -0.43
N TYR A 207 19.21 3.44 -0.18
CA TYR A 207 19.01 2.72 1.08
C TYR A 207 19.70 3.42 2.27
N THR A 208 20.83 4.09 2.06
CA THR A 208 21.56 4.81 3.13
C THR A 208 20.73 5.95 3.70
N SER A 209 20.25 6.87 2.85
CA SER A 209 19.43 7.99 3.32
C SER A 209 18.07 7.52 3.85
N SER A 210 17.52 6.44 3.29
CA SER A 210 16.31 5.82 3.85
C SER A 210 16.55 5.34 5.30
N GLY A 211 17.65 4.61 5.52
CA GLY A 211 18.05 4.12 6.84
C GLY A 211 18.24 5.24 7.84
N GLU A 212 18.94 6.32 7.46
CA GLU A 212 19.13 7.51 8.30
C GLU A 212 17.79 8.15 8.73
N VAL A 213 16.84 8.25 7.80
CA VAL A 213 15.50 8.78 8.11
C VAL A 213 14.77 7.88 9.10
N LEU A 214 14.76 6.56 8.90
CA LEU A 214 14.09 5.63 9.83
C LEU A 214 14.79 5.57 11.19
N GLU A 215 16.13 5.57 11.23
CA GLU A 215 16.90 5.62 12.47
C GLU A 215 16.56 6.89 13.26
N SER A 216 16.46 8.05 12.58
CA SER A 216 16.06 9.28 13.24
C SER A 216 14.63 9.23 13.79
N VAL A 217 13.67 8.65 13.06
CA VAL A 217 12.28 8.47 13.54
C VAL A 217 12.26 7.59 14.78
N LEU A 218 12.96 6.45 14.74
CA LEU A 218 13.03 5.52 15.85
C LEU A 218 13.68 6.16 17.09
N ALA A 219 14.81 6.87 16.90
CA ALA A 219 15.52 7.53 17.98
C ALA A 219 14.67 8.61 18.66
N ASP A 220 13.99 9.45 17.87
CA ASP A 220 13.11 10.51 18.40
C ASP A 220 11.96 9.91 19.22
N CYS A 221 11.27 8.89 18.69
CA CYS A 221 10.14 8.26 19.35
C CYS A 221 10.57 7.56 20.66
N LYS A 222 11.68 6.80 20.64
CA LYS A 222 12.23 6.16 21.84
C LYS A 222 12.59 7.18 22.90
N LYS A 223 13.30 8.25 22.52
CA LYS A 223 13.68 9.33 23.44
C LYS A 223 12.45 9.97 24.09
N TRP A 224 11.39 10.20 23.33
CA TRP A 224 10.15 10.75 23.87
C TRP A 224 9.50 9.79 24.88
N VAL A 225 9.41 8.50 24.55
CA VAL A 225 8.87 7.46 25.44
C VAL A 225 9.68 7.35 26.73
N ASP A 226 11.01 7.33 26.63
CA ASP A 226 11.90 7.24 27.80
C ASP A 226 11.73 8.43 28.76
N VAL A 227 11.59 9.64 28.20
CA VAL A 227 11.32 10.87 28.98
C VAL A 227 9.96 10.78 29.66
N MET A 228 8.92 10.35 28.94
CA MET A 228 7.59 10.19 29.49
C MET A 228 7.57 9.15 30.64
N GLU A 229 8.18 7.99 30.45
CA GLU A 229 8.26 6.95 31.48
C GLU A 229 9.04 7.41 32.72
N LYS A 230 10.09 8.22 32.52
CA LYS A 230 10.82 8.86 33.62
C LYS A 230 9.93 9.84 34.38
N SER A 231 9.17 10.69 33.68
CA SER A 231 8.22 11.62 34.31
C SER A 231 7.14 10.90 35.11
N VAL A 232 6.64 9.75 34.62
CA VAL A 232 5.71 8.90 35.38
C VAL A 232 6.35 8.39 36.68
N LYS A 233 7.58 7.88 36.61
CA LYS A 233 8.32 7.39 37.79
C LYS A 233 8.62 8.50 38.80
N GLU A 234 8.84 9.72 38.33
CA GLU A 234 9.06 10.91 39.15
C GLU A 234 7.76 11.52 39.71
N GLY A 235 6.59 10.93 39.41
CA GLY A 235 5.30 11.41 39.88
C GLY A 235 4.86 12.73 39.25
N GLN A 236 5.40 13.09 38.09
CA GLN A 236 5.05 14.31 37.34
C GLN A 236 3.80 14.15 36.45
N VAL A 237 3.17 12.98 36.46
CA VAL A 237 2.00 12.65 35.66
C VAL A 237 0.82 12.38 36.58
N ASP A 238 -0.29 13.06 36.34
CA ASP A 238 -1.52 12.91 37.13
C ASP A 238 -2.24 11.58 36.82
N LYS A 239 -3.31 11.30 37.58
CA LYS A 239 -4.14 10.09 37.39
C LYS A 239 -4.86 10.05 36.05
N ASN A 240 -5.00 11.19 35.36
CA ASN A 240 -5.67 11.31 34.07
C ASN A 240 -4.68 11.16 32.90
N GLY A 241 -3.38 10.99 33.18
CA GLY A 241 -2.34 10.85 32.17
C GLY A 241 -1.86 12.17 31.58
N HIS A 242 -1.97 13.29 32.30
CA HIS A 242 -1.44 14.60 31.91
C HIS A 242 -0.27 15.01 32.82
N TYR A 243 0.59 15.90 32.34
CA TYR A 243 1.61 16.50 33.20
C TYR A 243 0.95 17.30 34.32
N ILE A 244 1.45 17.13 35.55
CA ILE A 244 1.07 17.96 36.68
C ILE A 244 1.59 19.36 36.40
N ASP A 245 0.68 20.30 36.19
CA ASP A 245 1.02 21.67 35.86
C ASP A 245 1.72 22.33 37.06
N SER A 246 2.98 22.72 36.90
CA SER A 246 3.71 23.47 37.94
C SER A 246 3.10 24.85 38.22
N SER A 247 2.17 25.32 37.37
CA SER A 247 1.40 26.55 37.62
C SER A 247 0.22 26.36 38.58
N ASN A 248 -0.17 25.12 38.91
CA ASN A 248 -1.24 24.78 39.86
C ASN A 248 -0.72 24.11 41.14
N LEU A 249 0.52 24.40 41.55
CA LEU A 249 1.10 23.89 42.80
C LEU A 249 0.48 24.49 44.08
N ALA A 250 -0.47 25.43 43.97
CA ALA A 250 -1.12 26.05 45.11
C ALA A 250 -2.43 25.36 45.56
N ASP A 251 -3.07 24.54 44.72
CA ASP A 251 -4.39 23.96 45.00
C ASP A 251 -4.38 22.46 45.35
N VAL A 252 -3.19 21.85 45.52
CA VAL A 252 -3.08 20.55 46.20
C VAL A 252 -2.75 20.79 47.68
N LYS A 253 -3.64 21.51 48.36
CA LYS A 253 -3.83 21.35 49.80
C LYS A 253 -5.32 21.12 50.01
N GLU A 254 -5.61 19.94 50.55
CA GLU A 254 -6.92 19.32 50.75
C GLU A 254 -8.13 20.26 50.87
N PRO A 255 -9.29 19.90 50.28
CA PRO A 255 -10.56 20.33 50.82
C PRO A 255 -11.12 19.22 51.71
N SER A 256 -10.91 19.36 53.02
CA SER A 256 -11.94 18.98 53.99
C SER A 256 -13.17 19.84 53.73
N GLY A 257 -14.35 19.21 53.84
CA GLY A 257 -15.59 19.74 53.28
C GLY A 257 -16.07 21.06 53.86
N GLU A 258 -16.77 21.83 53.02
CA GLU A 258 -18.13 22.32 53.25
C GLU A 258 -18.60 23.11 52.02
N ALA A 259 -19.89 23.05 51.73
CA ALA A 259 -20.53 23.64 50.56
C ALA A 259 -20.60 25.17 50.64
N VAL A 260 -20.34 25.87 49.52
CA VAL A 260 -20.99 27.14 49.20
C VAL A 260 -21.18 27.25 47.68
N GLU A 261 -22.44 27.22 47.25
CA GLU A 261 -22.88 27.75 45.97
C GLU A 261 -22.73 29.27 45.96
N THR A 262 -22.15 29.87 44.91
CA THR A 262 -22.69 31.12 44.35
C THR A 262 -22.33 31.23 42.88
N ALA A 263 -23.34 31.10 42.03
CA ALA A 263 -23.33 31.50 40.64
C ALA A 263 -23.52 33.03 40.53
N THR A 264 -22.83 33.70 39.60
CA THR A 264 -23.46 34.62 38.62
C THR A 264 -22.47 35.20 37.57
N ASN A 265 -22.53 34.59 36.38
CA ASN A 265 -22.65 35.15 35.02
C ASN A 265 -22.33 36.63 34.72
N SER A 266 -21.49 36.85 33.69
CA SER A 266 -21.83 37.59 32.45
C SER A 266 -20.72 37.34 31.41
N ALA A 267 -20.93 36.48 30.41
CA ALA A 267 -21.51 36.75 29.09
C ALA A 267 -20.71 37.79 28.27
N SER A 268 -20.37 37.63 26.99
CA SER A 268 -20.43 36.54 26.01
C SER A 268 -19.68 37.08 24.78
N SER A 269 -18.92 36.24 24.09
CA SER A 269 -18.74 36.40 22.64
C SER A 269 -18.61 35.02 22.04
N ALA A 270 -19.76 34.53 21.57
CA ALA A 270 -19.94 33.27 20.88
C ALA A 270 -19.03 33.20 19.65
N LYS A 271 -18.12 32.24 19.66
CA LYS A 271 -17.55 31.63 18.46
C LYS A 271 -17.87 30.15 18.54
N ASP A 272 -18.27 29.61 17.40
CA ASP A 272 -18.71 28.24 17.20
C ASP A 272 -17.83 27.23 17.96
N GLU A 273 -18.38 26.63 19.01
CA GLU A 273 -17.79 25.48 19.69
C GLU A 273 -17.93 24.26 18.77
N GLU A 274 -17.02 24.16 17.80
CA GLU A 274 -16.63 22.87 17.25
C GLU A 274 -16.02 22.11 18.43
N ALA A 275 -16.73 21.11 18.97
CA ALA A 275 -16.31 20.33 20.14
C ALA A 275 -14.83 19.92 19.99
N GLU A 276 -13.96 20.61 20.73
CA GLU A 276 -12.52 20.39 20.68
C GLU A 276 -12.28 18.93 21.05
N ALA A 277 -11.64 18.18 20.14
CA ALA A 277 -11.36 16.77 20.37
C ALA A 277 -10.64 16.61 21.73
N PRO A 278 -10.98 15.60 22.54
CA PRO A 278 -10.36 15.42 23.84
C PRO A 278 -8.84 15.44 23.71
N ARG A 279 -8.17 16.26 24.52
CA ARG A 279 -6.71 16.36 24.55
C ARG A 279 -6.11 14.96 24.70
N GLU A 280 -5.18 14.58 23.81
CA GLU A 280 -4.49 13.29 23.86
C GLU A 280 -3.74 13.15 25.20
N THR A 281 -3.97 12.04 25.91
CA THR A 281 -3.24 11.74 27.15
C THR A 281 -1.80 11.35 26.83
N LEU A 282 -0.88 11.52 27.79
CA LEU A 282 0.52 11.10 27.63
C LEU A 282 0.64 9.59 27.38
N TRP A 283 -0.23 8.79 28.02
CA TRP A 283 -0.28 7.35 27.81
C TRP A 283 -0.75 6.97 26.41
N ARG A 284 -1.74 7.68 25.85
CA ARG A 284 -2.17 7.49 24.46
C ARG A 284 -1.05 7.84 23.49
N LYS A 285 -0.36 8.96 23.71
CA LYS A 285 0.79 9.36 22.90
C LYS A 285 1.95 8.36 23.02
N ARG A 286 2.25 7.88 24.24
CA ARG A 286 3.26 6.83 24.48
C ARG A 286 2.94 5.57 23.69
N GLU A 287 1.69 5.10 23.76
CA GLU A 287 1.24 3.93 23.01
C GLU A 287 1.50 4.12 21.50
N ARG A 288 1.01 5.20 20.92
CA ARG A 288 1.15 5.46 19.47
C ARG A 288 2.61 5.55 19.03
N LEU A 289 3.46 6.22 19.82
CA LEU A 289 4.88 6.37 19.52
C LEU A 289 5.67 5.08 19.74
N LEU A 290 5.33 4.28 20.75
CA LEU A 290 5.94 2.98 20.96
C LEU A 290 5.55 2.01 19.84
N ALA A 291 4.28 2.01 19.40
CA ALA A 291 3.83 1.21 18.27
C ALA A 291 4.53 1.62 16.97
N THR A 292 4.65 2.93 16.74
CA THR A 292 5.41 3.48 15.59
C THR A 292 6.89 3.07 15.67
N SER A 293 7.49 3.09 16.85
CA SER A 293 8.88 2.66 17.07
C SER A 293 9.06 1.18 16.73
N VAL A 294 8.15 0.31 17.17
CA VAL A 294 8.17 -1.13 16.84
C VAL A 294 8.09 -1.34 15.33
N LYS A 295 7.12 -0.71 14.65
CA LYS A 295 6.97 -0.82 13.18
C LYS A 295 8.20 -0.30 12.44
N THR A 296 8.77 0.82 12.91
CA THR A 296 9.99 1.41 12.33
C THR A 296 11.20 0.51 12.54
N ALA A 297 11.31 -0.15 13.69
CA ALA A 297 12.38 -1.11 13.96
C ALA A 297 12.26 -2.35 13.06
N VAL A 298 11.07 -2.90 12.85
CA VAL A 298 10.87 -4.00 11.88
C VAL A 298 11.28 -3.55 10.47
N ALA A 299 10.87 -2.35 10.04
CA ALA A 299 11.25 -1.81 8.74
C ALA A 299 12.77 -1.59 8.60
N LEU A 300 13.46 -1.11 9.64
CA LEU A 300 14.92 -1.02 9.68
C LEU A 300 15.58 -2.40 9.62
N GLY A 301 14.99 -3.39 10.30
CA GLY A 301 15.43 -4.78 10.26
C GLY A 301 15.41 -5.33 8.84
N GLU A 302 14.29 -5.18 8.13
CA GLU A 302 14.16 -5.62 6.73
C GLU A 302 15.12 -4.86 5.81
N LEU A 303 15.25 -3.53 5.97
CA LEU A 303 16.18 -2.72 5.20
C LEU A 303 17.64 -3.16 5.40
N TYR A 304 18.05 -3.49 6.62
CA TYR A 304 19.42 -3.93 6.91
C TYR A 304 19.70 -5.39 6.55
N ALA A 305 18.66 -6.22 6.49
CA ALA A 305 18.74 -7.58 5.98
C ALA A 305 18.79 -7.65 4.45
N ASP A 306 18.43 -6.57 3.76
CA ASP A 306 18.41 -6.50 2.30
C ASP A 306 19.80 -6.71 1.66
N GLU A 307 19.80 -7.37 0.50
CA GLU A 307 21.01 -7.73 -0.25
C GLU A 307 21.85 -6.52 -0.71
N HIS A 308 21.24 -5.34 -0.79
CA HIS A 308 21.94 -4.11 -1.19
C HIS A 308 22.61 -3.40 0.00
N VAL A 309 22.19 -3.69 1.24
CA VAL A 309 22.71 -3.02 2.45
C VAL A 309 23.66 -3.90 3.25
N LEU A 310 23.37 -5.21 3.34
CA LEU A 310 24.22 -6.24 3.95
C LEU A 310 24.72 -5.89 5.36
N LYS A 311 23.79 -5.52 6.26
CA LYS A 311 24.08 -5.29 7.69
C LYS A 311 23.27 -6.25 8.59
N PRO A 312 23.46 -7.58 8.45
CA PRO A 312 22.61 -8.57 9.10
C PRO A 312 22.70 -8.56 10.62
N GLU A 313 23.77 -8.06 11.23
CA GLU A 313 23.89 -7.90 12.68
C GLU A 313 22.93 -6.82 13.18
N LYS A 314 22.95 -5.64 12.53
CA LYS A 314 22.03 -4.55 12.84
C LYS A 314 20.57 -4.96 12.60
N ALA A 315 20.33 -5.74 11.55
CA ALA A 315 18.99 -6.26 11.26
C ALA A 315 18.44 -7.05 12.47
N THR A 316 19.22 -8.01 12.99
CA THR A 316 18.86 -8.79 14.17
C THR A 316 18.61 -7.92 15.39
N GLU A 317 19.47 -6.93 15.66
CA GLU A 317 19.28 -6.02 16.81
C GLU A 317 17.91 -5.33 16.77
N HIS A 318 17.50 -4.85 15.59
CA HIS A 318 16.20 -4.21 15.44
C HIS A 318 15.02 -5.18 15.53
N PHE A 319 15.12 -6.36 14.91
CA PHE A 319 14.06 -7.38 14.99
C PHE A 319 13.86 -7.88 16.42
N VAL A 320 14.96 -8.18 17.14
CA VAL A 320 14.92 -8.60 18.54
C VAL A 320 14.29 -7.49 19.39
N TRP A 321 14.76 -6.25 19.24
CA TRP A 321 14.20 -5.12 19.99
C TRP A 321 12.70 -4.93 19.74
N ALA A 322 12.23 -5.07 18.49
CA ALA A 322 10.82 -4.95 18.14
C ALA A 322 9.96 -6.03 18.82
N VAL A 323 10.38 -7.29 18.74
CA VAL A 323 9.65 -8.42 19.35
C VAL A 323 9.68 -8.33 20.87
N GLU A 324 10.83 -8.08 21.47
CA GLU A 324 10.95 -7.92 22.93
C GLU A 324 10.10 -6.76 23.46
N THR A 325 10.12 -5.62 22.78
CA THR A 325 9.33 -4.43 23.18
C THR A 325 7.84 -4.75 23.12
N THR A 326 7.40 -5.45 22.08
CA THR A 326 6.02 -5.91 21.93
C THR A 326 5.61 -6.85 23.07
N LEU A 327 6.45 -7.84 23.41
CA LEU A 327 6.18 -8.78 24.50
C LEU A 327 6.21 -8.09 25.88
N LYS A 328 7.12 -7.14 26.10
CA LYS A 328 7.19 -6.31 27.32
C LYS A 328 5.92 -5.48 27.49
N GLU A 329 5.42 -4.86 26.42
CA GLU A 329 4.18 -4.09 26.47
C GLU A 329 2.95 -4.98 26.70
N PHE A 330 2.88 -6.18 26.12
CA PHE A 330 1.84 -7.16 26.45
C PHE A 330 1.87 -7.58 27.92
N LYS A 331 3.07 -7.85 28.46
CA LYS A 331 3.23 -8.17 29.88
C LYS A 331 2.75 -7.00 30.75
N ARG A 332 3.18 -5.78 30.45
CA ARG A 332 2.78 -4.56 31.16
C ARG A 332 1.26 -4.39 31.18
N ARG A 333 0.61 -4.45 30.03
CA ARG A 333 -0.86 -4.32 29.92
C ARG A 333 -1.60 -5.42 30.66
N ARG A 334 -1.04 -6.64 30.72
CA ARG A 334 -1.61 -7.74 31.49
C ARG A 334 -1.47 -7.54 33.00
N THR A 335 -0.36 -6.98 33.47
CA THR A 335 -0.07 -6.81 34.91
C THR A 335 -0.64 -5.52 35.48
N GLU A 336 -0.51 -4.41 34.76
CA GLU A 336 -0.90 -3.06 35.21
C GLU A 336 -2.28 -2.65 34.71
N GLY A 337 -2.83 -3.37 33.72
CA GLY A 337 -4.03 -2.97 33.03
C GLY A 337 -3.80 -1.83 32.04
N LYS A 338 -4.91 -1.32 31.53
CA LYS A 338 -4.96 -0.24 30.53
C LYS A 338 -4.85 1.12 31.22
N GLN A 339 -3.92 1.96 30.77
CA GLN A 339 -3.70 3.30 31.32
C GLN A 339 -4.68 4.34 30.71
N PRO A 340 -4.82 5.53 31.33
CA PRO A 340 -5.77 6.55 30.88
C PRO A 340 -5.59 6.94 29.41
N GLY A 341 -6.65 6.79 28.61
CA GLY A 341 -6.67 7.17 27.20
C GLY A 341 -5.95 6.21 26.26
N GLU A 342 -5.29 5.13 26.75
CA GLU A 342 -4.78 4.08 25.87
C GLU A 342 -5.91 3.50 25.01
N GLU A 343 -5.58 2.86 23.89
CA GLU A 343 -6.50 2.15 23.02
C GLU A 343 -5.99 0.71 22.80
N THR A 344 -6.34 0.14 21.65
CA THR A 344 -5.82 -1.15 21.20
C THR A 344 -4.36 -0.98 20.81
N TRP A 345 -3.55 -1.94 21.25
CA TRP A 345 -2.14 -2.03 20.88
C TRP A 345 -1.97 -2.45 19.40
N LEU A 346 -0.82 -3.04 19.06
CA LEU A 346 -0.60 -3.68 17.76
C LEU A 346 -1.63 -4.78 17.51
N THR A 347 -2.08 -4.85 16.26
CA THR A 347 -2.98 -5.91 15.79
C THR A 347 -2.29 -7.27 15.79
N PRO A 348 -3.03 -8.39 15.88
CA PRO A 348 -2.45 -9.73 15.78
C PRO A 348 -1.55 -9.90 14.55
N ASN A 349 -1.97 -9.39 13.39
CA ASN A 349 -1.19 -9.45 12.15
C ASN A 349 0.13 -8.67 12.25
N GLU A 350 0.15 -7.49 12.88
CA GLU A 350 1.39 -6.72 13.06
C GLU A 350 2.37 -7.41 14.02
N VAL A 351 1.86 -8.03 15.09
CA VAL A 351 2.68 -8.81 16.02
C VAL A 351 3.21 -10.07 15.34
N GLY A 352 2.35 -10.77 14.58
CA GLY A 352 2.71 -11.95 13.82
C GLY A 352 3.78 -11.65 12.76
N GLY A 353 3.61 -10.57 12.00
CA GLY A 353 4.59 -10.12 11.01
C GLY A 353 5.94 -9.76 11.63
N ALA A 354 5.96 -9.11 12.80
CA ALA A 354 7.21 -8.84 13.52
C ALA A 354 7.93 -10.13 13.95
N MET A 355 7.17 -11.13 14.44
CA MET A 355 7.72 -12.42 14.82
C MET A 355 8.22 -13.23 13.62
N GLU A 356 7.48 -13.21 12.51
CA GLU A 356 7.92 -13.83 11.26
C GLU A 356 9.20 -13.19 10.74
N SER A 357 9.29 -11.85 10.77
CA SER A 357 10.49 -11.13 10.30
C SER A 357 11.74 -11.54 11.10
N LEU A 358 11.62 -11.63 12.43
CA LEU A 358 12.69 -12.16 13.29
C LEU A 358 12.96 -13.65 13.01
N GLY A 359 11.91 -14.45 12.78
CA GLY A 359 12.03 -15.86 12.42
C GLY A 359 12.82 -16.06 11.12
N ARG A 360 12.52 -15.28 10.08
CA ARG A 360 13.24 -15.27 8.79
C ARG A 360 14.69 -14.84 8.97
N ASP A 361 14.98 -13.90 9.87
CA ASP A 361 16.35 -13.50 10.18
C ASP A 361 17.16 -14.65 10.81
N TYR A 362 16.57 -15.36 11.77
CA TYR A 362 17.18 -16.58 12.32
C TYR A 362 17.30 -17.70 11.30
N GLU A 363 16.32 -17.88 10.42
CA GLU A 363 16.38 -18.85 9.32
C GLU A 363 17.55 -18.56 8.37
N ARG A 364 17.72 -17.29 7.94
CA ARG A 364 18.86 -16.86 7.11
C ARG A 364 20.21 -17.15 7.77
N LYS A 365 20.26 -17.15 9.11
CA LYS A 365 21.45 -17.48 9.91
C LYS A 365 21.56 -18.97 10.29
N SER A 366 20.70 -19.82 9.71
CA SER A 366 20.62 -21.26 10.01
C SER A 366 20.31 -21.59 11.49
N GLN A 367 19.70 -20.65 12.22
CA GLN A 367 19.28 -20.78 13.61
C GLN A 367 17.83 -21.26 13.71
N PHE A 368 17.52 -22.37 13.02
CA PHE A 368 16.14 -22.88 12.87
C PHE A 368 15.43 -23.17 14.20
N HIS A 369 16.17 -23.57 15.25
CA HIS A 369 15.62 -23.81 16.58
C HIS A 369 15.03 -22.54 17.23
N LEU A 370 15.50 -21.35 16.85
CA LEU A 370 14.93 -20.06 17.28
C LEU A 370 13.81 -19.58 16.33
N ALA A 371 13.90 -19.92 15.04
CA ALA A 371 12.92 -19.52 14.04
C ALA A 371 11.57 -20.24 14.20
N ILE A 372 11.58 -21.57 14.44
CA ILE A 372 10.37 -22.39 14.54
C ILE A 372 9.34 -21.87 15.56
N PRO A 373 9.68 -21.59 16.84
CA PRO A 373 8.70 -21.07 17.79
C PRO A 373 8.13 -19.70 17.39
N LEU A 374 8.93 -18.86 16.72
CA LEU A 374 8.46 -17.58 16.20
C LEU A 374 7.47 -17.76 15.05
N PHE A 375 7.73 -18.69 14.12
CA PHE A 375 6.80 -19.01 13.04
C PHE A 375 5.51 -19.65 13.55
N PHE A 376 5.56 -20.50 14.57
CA PHE A 376 4.35 -21.00 15.22
C PHE A 376 3.50 -19.87 15.80
N GLN A 377 4.13 -18.92 16.48
CA GLN A 377 3.42 -17.78 17.04
C GLN A 377 2.89 -16.85 15.95
N ALA A 378 3.65 -16.61 14.88
CA ALA A 378 3.20 -15.87 13.71
C ALA A 378 1.98 -16.53 13.05
N LEU A 379 1.99 -17.85 12.86
CA LEU A 379 0.89 -18.61 12.28
C LEU A 379 -0.40 -18.52 13.12
N ARG A 380 -0.27 -18.56 14.45
CA ARG A 380 -1.40 -18.41 15.39
C ARG A 380 -2.04 -17.02 15.31
N LEU A 381 -1.22 -16.00 15.07
CA LEU A 381 -1.65 -14.60 15.00
C LEU A 381 -2.08 -14.16 13.59
N CYS A 382 -1.71 -14.91 12.55
CA CYS A 382 -2.01 -14.58 11.16
C CYS A 382 -3.49 -14.80 10.88
N GLU A 383 -4.21 -13.75 10.53
CA GLU A 383 -5.63 -13.82 10.14
C GLU A 383 -5.81 -14.01 8.63
N VAL A 384 -4.80 -13.61 7.82
CA VAL A 384 -4.85 -13.63 6.35
C VAL A 384 -4.66 -15.06 5.80
N PRO A 385 -5.64 -15.63 5.06
CA PRO A 385 -5.57 -17.01 4.59
C PRO A 385 -4.38 -17.34 3.69
N CYS A 386 -4.07 -16.49 2.70
CA CYS A 386 -2.92 -16.72 1.80
C CYS A 386 -1.58 -16.66 2.53
N HIS A 387 -1.43 -15.68 3.42
CA HIS A 387 -0.21 -15.51 4.20
C HIS A 387 0.04 -16.67 5.19
N ARG A 388 -1.02 -17.32 5.71
CA ARG A 388 -0.85 -18.57 6.50
C ARG A 388 -0.07 -19.63 5.73
N ALA A 389 -0.29 -19.78 4.42
CA ALA A 389 0.46 -20.73 3.60
C ALA A 389 1.94 -20.35 3.48
N VAL A 390 2.26 -19.05 3.46
CA VAL A 390 3.65 -18.54 3.48
C VAL A 390 4.34 -18.94 4.79
N VAL A 391 3.72 -18.67 5.94
CA VAL A 391 4.30 -19.02 7.25
C VAL A 391 4.47 -20.55 7.39
N MET A 392 3.53 -21.34 6.87
CA MET A 392 3.66 -22.81 6.83
C MET A 392 4.82 -23.28 5.96
N ASN A 393 5.13 -22.59 4.86
CA ASN A 393 6.32 -22.89 4.05
C ASN A 393 7.61 -22.59 4.81
N ASN A 394 7.68 -21.49 5.57
CA ASN A 394 8.83 -21.17 6.42
C ASN A 394 9.03 -22.24 7.51
N LEU A 395 7.94 -22.74 8.11
CA LEU A 395 7.99 -23.90 9.03
C LEU A 395 8.51 -25.15 8.33
N ALA A 396 8.01 -25.47 7.13
CA ALA A 396 8.46 -26.62 6.36
C ALA A 396 9.97 -26.56 6.08
N ALA A 397 10.45 -25.41 5.60
CA ALA A 397 11.87 -25.18 5.32
C ALA A 397 12.72 -25.28 6.60
N SER A 398 12.24 -24.73 7.72
CA SER A 398 12.95 -24.77 9.01
C SER A 398 13.06 -26.17 9.59
N PHE A 399 11.97 -26.95 9.59
CA PHE A 399 12.00 -28.36 10.00
C PHE A 399 12.84 -29.22 9.05
N ALA A 400 12.85 -28.91 7.76
CA ALA A 400 13.68 -29.61 6.80
C ALA A 400 15.17 -29.38 7.04
N GLN A 401 15.57 -28.27 7.64
CA GLN A 401 16.97 -27.88 7.78
C GLN A 401 17.51 -27.91 9.22
N ILE A 402 16.66 -28.15 10.23
CA ILE A 402 17.10 -28.20 11.63
C ILE A 402 18.20 -29.26 11.86
N PRO A 403 19.37 -28.88 12.40
CA PRO A 403 20.43 -29.84 12.70
C PRO A 403 20.04 -30.82 13.81
N ALA A 404 20.46 -32.08 13.67
CA ALA A 404 20.16 -33.13 14.63
C ALA A 404 20.67 -32.84 16.05
N SER A 405 21.77 -32.06 16.18
CA SER A 405 22.34 -31.67 17.48
C SER A 405 21.37 -30.88 18.36
N PHE A 406 20.47 -30.10 17.76
CA PHE A 406 19.47 -29.33 18.51
C PHE A 406 18.26 -30.16 18.95
N LEU A 407 18.03 -31.32 18.33
CA LEU A 407 16.92 -32.21 18.67
C LEU A 407 17.20 -33.03 19.94
N THR A 408 18.48 -33.16 20.30
CA THR A 408 18.97 -33.87 21.49
C THR A 408 19.31 -32.94 22.66
N GLY A 409 19.27 -31.62 22.47
CA GLY A 409 19.61 -30.63 23.49
C GLY A 409 18.40 -30.28 24.35
N ALA A 410 18.54 -30.38 25.68
CA ALA A 410 17.56 -29.84 26.62
C ALA A 410 17.40 -28.34 26.36
N LEU A 411 16.19 -27.92 26.01
CA LEU A 411 15.84 -26.51 25.89
C LEU A 411 16.08 -25.80 27.24
N SER A 412 16.40 -24.51 27.18
CA SER A 412 16.53 -23.65 28.36
C SER A 412 15.31 -23.80 29.27
N GLU A 413 15.53 -23.73 30.59
CA GLU A 413 14.54 -24.00 31.64
C GLU A 413 13.24 -23.19 31.50
N GLY A 414 13.28 -22.03 30.83
CA GLY A 414 12.11 -21.20 30.49
C GLY A 414 11.26 -21.69 29.31
N LEU A 415 11.68 -22.73 28.58
CA LEU A 415 10.94 -23.37 27.48
C LEU A 415 10.33 -24.72 27.87
N LYS A 416 10.54 -25.19 29.12
CA LYS A 416 9.99 -26.46 29.63
C LYS A 416 8.46 -26.48 29.64
N ASP A 417 7.81 -25.33 29.77
CA ASP A 417 6.34 -25.25 29.68
C ASP A 417 5.81 -25.46 28.25
N ILE A 418 6.65 -25.23 27.22
CA ILE A 418 6.37 -25.54 25.80
C ILE A 418 6.71 -27.02 25.48
N GLU A 419 7.39 -27.72 26.39
CA GLU A 419 7.84 -29.11 26.23
C GLU A 419 6.69 -30.13 26.34
N SER A 420 5.49 -29.69 26.72
CA SER A 420 4.32 -30.57 26.79
C SER A 420 3.72 -30.83 25.40
N THR A 421 4.39 -31.75 24.69
CA THR A 421 3.92 -32.54 23.53
C THR A 421 4.07 -31.83 22.16
N GLU A 422 4.56 -32.58 21.16
CA GLU A 422 4.54 -32.31 19.69
C GLU A 422 5.81 -31.82 18.97
N MET A 423 6.93 -31.49 19.64
CA MET A 423 8.16 -31.17 18.87
C MET A 423 8.91 -32.44 18.45
N PRO A 424 9.24 -32.61 17.14
CA PRO A 424 10.03 -33.73 16.63
C PRO A 424 11.37 -33.89 17.35
N LYS A 425 11.73 -35.13 17.70
CA LYS A 425 12.97 -35.47 18.44
C LYS A 425 14.04 -36.11 17.56
N THR A 426 13.65 -36.65 16.42
CA THR A 426 14.58 -37.29 15.48
C THR A 426 14.60 -36.56 14.15
N ARG A 427 15.70 -36.71 13.41
CA ARG A 427 15.82 -36.13 12.06
C ARG A 427 14.71 -36.63 11.12
N SER A 428 14.31 -37.90 11.25
CA SER A 428 13.19 -38.48 10.49
C SER A 428 11.88 -37.78 10.82
N GLU A 429 11.56 -37.62 12.10
CA GLU A 429 10.34 -36.92 12.54
C GLU A 429 10.34 -35.45 12.08
N CYS A 430 11.50 -34.77 12.06
CA CYS A 430 11.59 -33.40 11.53
C CYS A 430 11.28 -33.36 10.02
N LEU A 431 11.79 -34.33 9.24
CA LEU A 431 11.50 -34.42 7.82
C LEU A 431 10.02 -34.76 7.56
N GLU A 432 9.43 -35.64 8.37
CA GLU A 432 8.00 -35.94 8.29
C GLU A 432 7.14 -34.71 8.63
N ALA A 433 7.52 -33.98 9.69
CA ALA A 433 6.87 -32.72 10.04
C ALA A 433 7.00 -31.69 8.92
N ALA A 434 8.19 -31.54 8.32
CA ALA A 434 8.42 -30.66 7.19
C ALA A 434 7.55 -31.05 5.97
N GLU A 435 7.42 -32.35 5.69
CA GLU A 435 6.57 -32.84 4.60
C GLU A 435 5.11 -32.50 4.86
N ASN A 436 4.64 -32.66 6.10
CA ASN A 436 3.28 -32.32 6.50
C ASN A 436 3.02 -30.82 6.42
N TRP A 437 3.96 -29.97 6.85
CA TRP A 437 3.83 -28.52 6.73
C TRP A 437 3.78 -28.06 5.27
N ALA A 438 4.63 -28.60 4.38
CA ALA A 438 4.60 -28.27 2.97
C ALA A 438 3.29 -28.72 2.29
N LYS A 439 2.78 -29.91 2.63
CA LYS A 439 1.46 -30.38 2.17
C LYS A 439 0.35 -29.44 2.64
N ASN A 440 0.34 -29.11 3.92
CA ASN A 440 -0.66 -28.22 4.51
C ASN A 440 -0.60 -26.82 3.88
N ALA A 441 0.60 -26.26 3.67
CA ALA A 441 0.78 -24.99 2.99
C ALA A 441 0.14 -25.01 1.59
N TYR A 442 0.40 -26.06 0.80
CA TYR A 442 -0.21 -26.21 -0.52
C TYR A 442 -1.74 -26.31 -0.45
N MET A 443 -2.28 -27.13 0.48
CA MET A 443 -3.73 -27.30 0.64
C MET A 443 -4.40 -25.99 1.07
N HIS A 444 -3.90 -25.35 2.12
CA HIS A 444 -4.43 -24.08 2.61
C HIS A 444 -4.38 -22.98 1.54
N GLY A 445 -3.26 -22.84 0.84
CA GLY A 445 -3.16 -21.86 -0.26
C GLY A 445 -4.10 -22.17 -1.42
N ASN A 446 -4.30 -23.45 -1.75
CA ASN A 446 -5.19 -23.87 -2.82
C ASN A 446 -6.68 -23.73 -2.45
N ASP A 447 -7.04 -23.91 -1.19
CA ASP A 447 -8.43 -23.87 -0.71
C ASP A 447 -9.03 -22.46 -0.71
N VAL A 448 -8.20 -21.42 -0.71
CA VAL A 448 -8.66 -20.02 -0.85
C VAL A 448 -9.16 -19.78 -2.28
N LYS A 449 -10.42 -19.36 -2.42
CA LYS A 449 -11.12 -19.09 -3.70
C LYS A 449 -11.76 -17.71 -3.71
N GLY A 450 -12.18 -17.26 -4.90
CA GLY A 450 -12.93 -16.01 -5.07
C GLY A 450 -12.07 -14.78 -4.78
N ASP A 451 -12.69 -13.76 -4.18
CA ASP A 451 -12.08 -12.45 -3.95
C ASP A 451 -10.96 -12.49 -2.89
N GLU A 452 -10.91 -13.51 -2.03
CA GLU A 452 -9.86 -13.69 -1.03
C GLU A 452 -8.57 -14.28 -1.60
N ARG A 453 -8.59 -14.83 -2.83
CA ARG A 453 -7.40 -15.40 -3.46
C ARG A 453 -6.54 -14.30 -4.08
N THR A 454 -5.33 -14.14 -3.56
CA THR A 454 -4.33 -13.19 -4.05
C THR A 454 -3.18 -13.90 -4.77
N ALA A 455 -2.30 -13.13 -5.43
CA ALA A 455 -1.07 -13.66 -6.04
C ALA A 455 -0.17 -14.36 -5.00
N GLU A 456 -0.19 -13.89 -3.75
CA GLU A 456 0.54 -14.51 -2.65
C GLU A 456 0.11 -15.97 -2.41
N CYS A 457 -1.18 -16.29 -2.52
CA CYS A 457 -1.65 -17.68 -2.45
C CYS A 457 -1.04 -18.54 -3.57
N ASP A 458 -0.97 -18.00 -4.78
CA ASP A 458 -0.45 -18.71 -5.95
C ASP A 458 1.06 -18.97 -5.82
N GLU A 459 1.82 -17.96 -5.42
CA GLU A 459 3.26 -18.05 -5.12
C GLU A 459 3.51 -19.01 -3.95
N ALA A 460 2.74 -18.91 -2.85
CA ALA A 460 2.85 -19.82 -1.71
C ALA A 460 2.57 -21.28 -2.10
N CYS A 461 1.61 -21.54 -3.01
CA CYS A 461 1.38 -22.88 -3.55
C CYS A 461 2.58 -23.38 -4.37
N ALA A 462 3.20 -22.53 -5.19
CA ALA A 462 4.38 -22.89 -5.96
C ALA A 462 5.59 -23.23 -5.07
N VAL A 463 5.83 -22.41 -4.04
CA VAL A 463 6.85 -22.64 -3.02
C VAL A 463 6.56 -23.92 -2.22
N ALA A 464 5.30 -24.15 -1.84
CA ALA A 464 4.91 -25.36 -1.10
C ALA A 464 5.18 -26.65 -1.89
N LEU A 465 4.93 -26.64 -3.20
CA LEU A 465 5.27 -27.77 -4.08
C LEU A 465 6.79 -28.00 -4.13
N CYS A 466 7.60 -26.93 -4.20
CA CYS A 466 9.06 -27.04 -4.18
C CYS A 466 9.56 -27.59 -2.84
N ASN A 467 9.10 -27.03 -1.72
CA ASN A 467 9.47 -27.51 -0.38
C ASN A 467 9.06 -28.96 -0.16
N TRP A 468 7.88 -29.36 -0.63
CA TRP A 468 7.45 -30.76 -0.59
C TRP A 468 8.38 -31.65 -1.42
N ALA A 469 8.80 -31.19 -2.60
CA ALA A 469 9.76 -31.92 -3.43
C ALA A 469 11.14 -32.07 -2.76
N ASP A 470 11.68 -30.99 -2.19
CA ASP A 470 12.96 -30.98 -1.46
C ASP A 470 12.91 -31.97 -0.29
N VAL A 471 11.87 -31.93 0.54
CA VAL A 471 11.70 -32.86 1.68
C VAL A 471 11.50 -34.30 1.22
N ALA A 472 10.70 -34.53 0.16
CA ALA A 472 10.53 -35.86 -0.40
C ALA A 472 11.86 -36.45 -0.92
N ALA A 473 12.72 -35.61 -1.50
CA ALA A 473 14.07 -36.02 -1.91
C ALA A 473 14.94 -36.38 -0.70
N MET A 474 14.90 -35.58 0.38
CA MET A 474 15.62 -35.89 1.63
C MET A 474 15.15 -37.19 2.29
N LEU A 475 13.87 -37.55 2.13
CA LEU A 475 13.28 -38.81 2.60
C LEU A 475 13.55 -40.00 1.65
N GLY A 476 14.26 -39.82 0.54
CA GLY A 476 14.52 -40.86 -0.46
C GLY A 476 13.30 -41.20 -1.35
N LYS A 477 12.23 -40.41 -1.30
CA LYS A 477 11.01 -40.59 -2.10
C LYS A 477 11.15 -39.93 -3.48
N SER A 478 12.17 -40.35 -4.26
CA SER A 478 12.58 -39.67 -5.51
C SER A 478 11.46 -39.53 -6.56
N GLY A 479 10.55 -40.51 -6.67
CA GLY A 479 9.42 -40.42 -7.59
C GLY A 479 8.42 -39.31 -7.22
N VAL A 480 8.17 -39.13 -5.91
CA VAL A 480 7.33 -38.04 -5.40
C VAL A 480 8.05 -36.71 -5.61
N ALA A 481 9.34 -36.64 -5.29
CA ALA A 481 10.13 -35.43 -5.44
C ALA A 481 10.11 -34.92 -6.90
N ARG A 482 10.41 -35.79 -7.87
CA ARG A 482 10.37 -35.43 -9.31
C ARG A 482 9.02 -34.84 -9.72
N LYS A 483 7.93 -35.55 -9.39
CA LYS A 483 6.57 -35.11 -9.70
C LYS A 483 6.26 -33.74 -9.10
N LYS A 484 6.70 -33.48 -7.87
CA LYS A 484 6.43 -32.21 -7.18
C LYS A 484 7.26 -31.06 -7.72
N TYR A 485 8.52 -31.28 -8.11
CA TYR A 485 9.29 -30.27 -8.83
C TYR A 485 8.66 -29.90 -10.18
N GLU A 486 8.24 -30.89 -10.97
CA GLU A 486 7.58 -30.66 -12.26
C GLU A 486 6.29 -29.83 -12.09
N GLN A 487 5.47 -30.16 -11.10
CA GLN A 487 4.26 -29.39 -10.75
C GLN A 487 4.60 -27.95 -10.33
N SER A 488 5.65 -27.76 -9.53
CA SER A 488 6.10 -26.43 -9.09
C SER A 488 6.59 -25.58 -10.28
N ILE A 489 7.36 -26.17 -11.20
CA ILE A 489 7.84 -25.50 -12.41
C ILE A 489 6.67 -25.09 -13.32
N GLU A 490 5.73 -26.00 -13.56
CA GLU A 490 4.53 -25.72 -14.38
C GLU A 490 3.71 -24.56 -13.79
N LEU A 491 3.44 -24.62 -12.47
CA LEU A 491 2.70 -23.58 -11.78
C LEU A 491 3.47 -22.25 -11.81
N SER A 492 4.76 -22.25 -11.48
CA SER A 492 5.59 -21.04 -11.45
C SER A 492 5.67 -20.37 -12.83
N ASN A 493 5.84 -21.15 -13.90
CA ASN A 493 5.85 -20.62 -15.27
C ASN A 493 4.51 -20.00 -15.67
N LYS A 494 3.38 -20.60 -15.24
CA LYS A 494 2.04 -20.05 -15.48
C LYS A 494 1.83 -18.72 -14.74
N LEU A 495 2.44 -18.55 -13.57
CA LEU A 495 2.36 -17.36 -12.74
C LEU A 495 3.40 -16.30 -13.09
N GLU A 496 4.32 -16.59 -14.02
CA GLU A 496 5.51 -15.78 -14.28
C GLU A 496 6.42 -15.59 -13.04
N PHE A 497 6.37 -16.53 -12.09
CA PHE A 497 7.18 -16.54 -10.87
C PHE A 497 8.54 -17.19 -11.14
N THR A 498 9.49 -16.39 -11.63
CA THR A 498 10.80 -16.88 -12.13
C THR A 498 11.64 -17.57 -11.07
N ASP A 499 11.61 -17.06 -9.83
CA ASP A 499 12.45 -17.57 -8.75
C ASP A 499 12.00 -18.95 -8.29
N GLY A 500 10.68 -19.16 -8.17
CA GLY A 500 10.11 -20.48 -7.88
C GLY A 500 10.43 -21.51 -8.98
N ALA A 501 10.30 -21.11 -10.25
CA ALA A 501 10.64 -21.98 -11.38
C ALA A 501 12.12 -22.38 -11.36
N LYS A 502 13.02 -21.43 -11.08
CA LYS A 502 14.46 -21.66 -10.98
C LYS A 502 14.81 -22.58 -9.83
N GLN A 503 14.27 -22.31 -8.63
CA GLN A 503 14.51 -23.12 -7.44
C GLN A 503 14.08 -24.58 -7.65
N ALA A 504 12.88 -24.80 -8.19
CA ALA A 504 12.37 -26.14 -8.47
C ALA A 504 13.17 -26.86 -9.57
N ALA A 505 13.59 -26.15 -10.63
CA ALA A 505 14.44 -26.71 -11.68
C ALA A 505 15.82 -27.11 -11.15
N ASP A 506 16.41 -26.32 -10.26
CA ASP A 506 17.69 -26.66 -9.65
C ASP A 506 17.57 -27.82 -8.67
N GLY A 507 16.45 -27.94 -7.94
CA GLY A 507 16.11 -29.11 -7.13
C GLY A 507 15.98 -30.38 -7.96
N LEU A 508 15.32 -30.32 -9.11
CA LEU A 508 15.19 -31.44 -10.03
C LEU A 508 16.55 -31.89 -10.59
N LYS A 509 17.41 -30.94 -10.99
CA LYS A 509 18.79 -31.24 -11.42
C LYS A 509 19.62 -31.92 -10.32
N ARG A 510 19.46 -31.52 -9.04
CA ARG A 510 20.13 -32.18 -7.91
C ARG A 510 19.65 -33.62 -7.76
N LEU A 511 18.34 -33.86 -7.87
CA LEU A 511 17.75 -35.19 -7.78
C LEU A 511 18.26 -36.14 -8.88
N ASP A 512 18.39 -35.64 -10.10
CA ASP A 512 18.93 -36.41 -11.25
C ASP A 512 20.40 -36.80 -11.08
N LYS A 513 21.20 -35.95 -10.41
CA LYS A 513 22.61 -36.26 -10.11
C LYS A 513 22.78 -37.35 -9.06
N THR A 514 21.85 -37.45 -8.10
CA THR A 514 21.90 -38.44 -7.01
C THR A 514 21.32 -39.79 -7.42
N SER A 515 20.63 -39.87 -8.56
CA SER A 515 20.01 -41.09 -9.08
C SER A 515 20.83 -41.81 -10.16
N ASN A 516 21.90 -41.18 -10.65
CA ASN A 516 22.99 -41.81 -11.41
C ASN A 516 24.13 -42.17 -10.48
#